data_AF-A0A8J3IYD2-F1
#
_entry.id   AF-A0A8J3IYD2-F1
#
_cell.length_a   1.000
_cell.length_b   1.000
_cell.length_c   1.000
_cell.angle_alpha   90.00
_cell.angle_beta   90.00
_cell.angle_gamma   90.00
#
_symmetry.space_group_name_H-M   'P 1'
#
loop_
_entity.id
_entity.type
_entity.pdbx_description
1 polymer ?
#
loop_
_entity_poly.entity_id
_entity_poly.type
_entity_poly.pdbx_seq_one_letter_code
_entity_poly.pdbx_strand_id
1 'polypeptide(L)'
;MLWQLLVLIAVGFAGPTLVTVGVFVISQDRLRGPLLTGSVVWGVIVLIATPLVYDHFRHEILTFNENLNTVVIAVKKVPTVCIEDGSCRWTYQCHPYIVTESYLANESYQAYDSTRKKTVTKYRTVTKHRTVTKYHSCPYSLEEDEWQTVTSLKTDPTNASSANVTITEASHHLPDDPSAHLWREYRTIPVSILNSAGVGAPEVSKHYQQIIRTGSYPAISIEHGFENYLLSDPETTMRPTVSQDELVPYQQKGLLPKLHITPDEEHAVNKVYFVGMKPPANALQWQNAVAHFNAEAGALRQMDLHLVILPESAVGDLHQYAIALRGYWSDTSIFGHSPLPKNALVVVFATDGQVVKRAEVFTLMPPAADGVSNTLLFQDIQDQLPGQPLQPETLLGDPQPIVSQVSDEGYDVKYRTGSQGIGLLEYLLITGPHHFQRVPMASFRYLKDEILPSTDDCIKIFLIVLAIGLIAGGGSAIALFKIANR
;
A
#
# COMPACT_ATOMS: atom_id res chain seq x y z
N MET A 1 -22.29 20.25 -8.09
CA MET A 1 -23.77 20.46 -8.07
C MET A 1 -24.56 19.15 -8.13
N LEU A 2 -24.19 18.18 -8.99
CA LEU A 2 -24.86 16.87 -9.11
C LEU A 2 -24.79 16.01 -7.82
N TRP A 3 -23.68 16.05 -7.07
CA TRP A 3 -23.53 15.31 -5.80
C TRP A 3 -24.41 15.86 -4.67
N GLN A 4 -24.49 17.19 -4.53
CA GLN A 4 -25.45 17.82 -3.62
C GLN A 4 -26.88 17.48 -4.03
N LEU A 5 -27.17 17.43 -5.33
CA LEU A 5 -28.45 16.97 -5.88
C LEU A 5 -28.70 15.50 -5.55
N LEU A 6 -27.71 14.60 -5.64
CA LEU A 6 -27.83 13.17 -5.34
C LEU A 6 -27.97 12.89 -3.84
N VAL A 7 -27.30 13.64 -2.96
CA VAL A 7 -27.54 13.60 -1.51
C VAL A 7 -28.93 14.17 -1.18
N LEU A 8 -29.34 15.27 -1.83
CA LEU A 8 -30.70 15.80 -1.73
C LEU A 8 -31.76 14.85 -2.31
N ILE A 9 -31.43 14.07 -3.34
CA ILE A 9 -32.29 13.05 -3.94
C ILE A 9 -32.29 11.80 -3.07
N ALA A 10 -31.19 11.41 -2.42
CA ALA A 10 -31.16 10.26 -1.50
C ALA A 10 -31.94 10.56 -0.21
N VAL A 11 -31.70 11.72 0.40
CA VAL A 11 -32.47 12.25 1.53
C VAL A 11 -33.92 12.55 1.10
N GLY A 12 -34.08 13.07 -0.11
CA GLY A 12 -35.36 13.46 -0.71
C GLY A 12 -36.10 12.35 -1.47
N PHE A 13 -35.60 11.11 -1.56
CA PHE A 13 -36.35 9.91 -1.96
C PHE A 13 -36.63 9.04 -0.74
N ALA A 14 -35.72 8.98 0.24
CA ALA A 14 -35.99 8.37 1.54
C ALA A 14 -37.16 9.08 2.25
N GLY A 15 -37.24 10.41 2.17
CA GLY A 15 -38.37 11.19 2.69
C GLY A 15 -39.72 10.82 2.06
N PRO A 16 -39.90 10.90 0.73
CA PRO A 16 -41.15 10.62 0.05
C PRO A 16 -41.57 9.16 0.01
N THR A 17 -40.65 8.18 -0.02
CA THR A 17 -41.03 6.76 0.07
C THR A 17 -41.48 6.38 1.48
N LEU A 18 -40.87 6.95 2.53
CA LEU A 18 -41.39 6.85 3.90
C LEU A 18 -42.67 7.67 4.10
N VAL A 19 -42.87 8.76 3.36
CA VAL A 19 -44.11 9.55 3.38
C VAL A 19 -45.21 8.91 2.55
N THR A 20 -44.94 8.16 1.47
CA THR A 20 -45.99 7.44 0.73
C THR A 20 -46.38 6.14 1.44
N VAL A 21 -45.43 5.42 2.04
CA VAL A 21 -45.76 4.32 2.97
C VAL A 21 -46.42 4.86 4.24
N GLY A 22 -45.98 6.04 4.71
CA GLY A 22 -46.59 6.77 5.82
C GLY A 22 -48.03 7.21 5.52
N VAL A 23 -48.30 7.83 4.38
CA VAL A 23 -49.64 8.31 3.98
C VAL A 23 -50.61 7.14 3.76
N PHE A 24 -50.14 5.97 3.34
CA PHE A 24 -50.97 4.77 3.28
C PHE A 24 -51.27 4.14 4.66
N VAL A 25 -50.50 4.50 5.70
CA VAL A 25 -50.62 3.97 7.08
C VAL A 25 -51.12 5.03 8.09
N ILE A 26 -51.24 6.29 7.69
CA ILE A 26 -51.72 7.43 8.50
C ILE A 26 -53.21 7.32 8.91
N SER A 27 -53.90 6.24 8.56
CA SER A 27 -55.22 5.92 9.13
C SER A 27 -55.19 5.26 10.52
N GLN A 28 -54.00 4.98 11.10
CA GLN A 28 -53.90 4.45 12.48
C GLN A 28 -52.93 5.23 13.38
N ASP A 29 -53.47 5.91 14.40
CA ASP A 29 -52.74 6.74 15.38
C ASP A 29 -51.67 6.00 16.21
N ARG A 30 -51.59 4.66 16.14
CA ARG A 30 -50.64 3.85 16.94
C ARG A 30 -49.23 3.73 16.37
N LEU A 31 -48.95 4.17 15.14
CA LEU A 31 -47.67 3.92 14.47
C LEU A 31 -46.74 5.16 14.35
N ARG A 32 -47.16 6.34 14.81
CA ARG A 32 -46.39 7.60 14.64
C ARG A 32 -45.03 7.61 15.36
N GLY A 33 -44.97 7.10 16.59
CA GLY A 33 -43.73 7.03 17.38
C GLY A 33 -42.63 6.17 16.75
N PRO A 34 -42.89 4.88 16.44
CA PRO A 34 -41.88 3.98 15.87
C PRO A 34 -41.39 4.39 14.48
N LEU A 35 -42.27 5.00 13.65
CA LEU A 35 -41.89 5.53 12.33
C LEU A 35 -40.95 6.73 12.45
N LEU A 36 -41.21 7.67 13.37
CA LEU A 36 -40.32 8.81 13.62
C LEU A 36 -38.94 8.36 14.13
N THR A 37 -38.89 7.43 15.08
CA THR A 37 -37.62 6.87 15.56
C THR A 37 -36.87 6.10 14.47
N GLY A 38 -37.58 5.34 13.63
CA GLY A 38 -36.98 4.62 12.50
C GLY A 38 -36.35 5.56 11.48
N SER A 39 -37.03 6.64 11.13
CA SER A 39 -36.52 7.68 10.20
C SER A 39 -35.31 8.43 10.76
N VAL A 40 -35.28 8.71 12.07
CA VAL A 40 -34.12 9.36 12.72
C VAL A 40 -32.91 8.44 12.74
N VAL A 41 -33.07 7.16 13.11
CA VAL A 41 -31.99 6.17 13.07
C VAL A 41 -31.45 6.00 11.64
N TRP A 42 -32.35 5.99 10.65
CA TRP A 42 -31.97 5.97 9.23
C TRP A 42 -31.19 7.20 8.80
N GLY A 43 -31.65 8.40 9.17
CA GLY A 43 -30.95 9.65 8.89
C GLY A 43 -29.54 9.65 9.47
N VAL A 44 -29.37 9.14 10.69
CA VAL A 44 -28.05 9.00 11.34
C VAL A 44 -27.17 7.97 10.63
N ILE A 45 -27.70 6.80 10.26
CA ILE A 45 -26.93 5.77 9.53
C ILE A 45 -26.45 6.29 8.18
N VAL A 46 -27.32 6.95 7.41
CA VAL A 46 -26.93 7.54 6.12
C VAL A 46 -25.89 8.64 6.34
N LEU A 47 -26.08 9.51 7.33
CA LEU A 47 -25.16 10.60 7.63
C LEU A 47 -23.76 10.13 8.09
N ILE A 48 -23.66 8.94 8.69
CA ILE A 48 -22.37 8.31 9.06
C ILE A 48 -21.80 7.47 7.92
N ALA A 49 -22.62 6.68 7.23
CA ALA A 49 -22.17 5.77 6.17
C ALA A 49 -21.71 6.52 4.92
N THR A 50 -22.38 7.61 4.54
CA THR A 50 -22.01 8.41 3.36
C THR A 50 -20.57 8.96 3.42
N PRO A 51 -20.11 9.64 4.48
CA PRO A 51 -18.72 10.11 4.54
C PRO A 51 -17.72 8.96 4.59
N LEU A 52 -18.01 7.85 5.27
CA LEU A 52 -17.11 6.68 5.30
C LEU A 52 -16.97 6.00 3.94
N VAL A 53 -18.08 5.80 3.24
CA VAL A 53 -18.10 5.23 1.89
C VAL A 53 -17.43 6.19 0.91
N TYR A 54 -17.71 7.49 1.01
CA TYR A 54 -17.05 8.50 0.19
C TYR A 54 -15.54 8.53 0.43
N ASP A 55 -15.09 8.48 1.67
CA ASP A 55 -13.66 8.48 2.01
C ASP A 55 -12.98 7.19 1.50
N HIS A 56 -13.66 6.05 1.58
CA HIS A 56 -13.16 4.80 1.02
C HIS A 56 -12.99 4.86 -0.50
N PHE A 57 -14.03 5.26 -1.26
CA PHE A 57 -13.93 5.40 -2.72
C PHE A 57 -12.94 6.48 -3.13
N ARG A 58 -12.89 7.58 -2.38
CA ARG A 58 -11.90 8.64 -2.59
C ARG A 58 -10.49 8.09 -2.39
N HIS A 59 -10.25 7.34 -1.32
CA HIS A 59 -8.95 6.75 -1.06
C HIS A 59 -8.58 5.75 -2.15
N GLU A 60 -9.51 4.90 -2.59
CA GLU A 60 -9.27 3.95 -3.69
C GLU A 60 -8.88 4.69 -4.98
N ILE A 61 -9.63 5.72 -5.39
CA ILE A 61 -9.39 6.44 -6.65
C ILE A 61 -8.15 7.33 -6.60
N LEU A 62 -7.81 7.87 -5.42
CA LEU A 62 -6.71 8.82 -5.26
C LEU A 62 -5.39 8.18 -4.83
N THR A 63 -5.38 6.94 -4.34
CA THR A 63 -4.17 6.33 -3.78
C THR A 63 -3.41 5.55 -4.85
N PHE A 64 -2.12 5.84 -4.95
CA PHE A 64 -1.17 5.21 -5.86
C PHE A 64 0.08 4.80 -5.11
N ASN A 65 0.92 3.97 -5.73
CA ASN A 65 2.11 3.42 -5.12
C ASN A 65 3.36 4.13 -5.66
N GLU A 66 4.24 4.53 -4.76
CA GLU A 66 5.59 5.03 -5.05
C GLU A 66 6.63 4.17 -4.36
N ASN A 67 7.88 4.24 -4.83
CA ASN A 67 9.00 3.59 -4.18
C ASN A 67 9.77 4.58 -3.30
N LEU A 68 9.89 4.25 -2.01
CA LEU A 68 10.81 4.89 -1.09
C LEU A 68 12.14 4.13 -1.12
N ASN A 69 13.13 4.77 -1.73
CA ASN A 69 14.46 4.19 -1.92
C ASN A 69 15.32 4.38 -0.67
N THR A 70 16.01 3.33 -0.25
CA THR A 70 16.76 3.31 1.02
C THR A 70 17.86 2.23 0.99
N VAL A 71 18.69 2.17 2.03
CA VAL A 71 19.64 1.06 2.24
C VAL A 71 19.27 0.24 3.48
N VAL A 72 19.56 -1.05 3.44
CA VAL A 72 19.51 -1.94 4.59
C VAL A 72 20.74 -1.72 5.46
N ILE A 73 20.53 -1.32 6.71
CA ILE A 73 21.60 -0.95 7.64
C ILE A 73 21.88 -2.03 8.68
N ALA A 74 20.87 -2.81 9.04
CA ALA A 74 20.98 -3.90 10.00
C ALA A 74 19.85 -4.91 9.81
N VAL A 75 20.05 -6.12 10.33
CA VAL A 75 19.00 -7.13 10.51
C VAL A 75 18.89 -7.42 12.00
N LYS A 76 17.69 -7.24 12.56
CA LYS A 76 17.38 -7.46 13.97
C LYS A 76 16.58 -8.75 14.14
N LYS A 77 16.91 -9.48 15.20
CA LYS A 77 16.13 -10.61 15.70
C LYS A 77 15.46 -10.17 16.99
N VAL A 78 14.14 -10.27 17.05
CA VAL A 78 13.33 -9.86 18.21
C VAL A 78 12.66 -11.11 18.78
N PRO A 79 13.20 -11.71 19.86
CA PRO A 79 12.61 -12.88 20.46
C PRO A 79 11.35 -12.52 21.26
N THR A 80 10.30 -13.30 21.07
CA THR A 80 9.05 -13.26 21.84
C THR A 80 9.01 -14.45 22.78
N VAL A 81 9.09 -14.20 24.09
CA VAL A 81 8.97 -15.25 25.11
C VAL A 81 7.54 -15.79 25.12
N CYS A 82 7.41 -17.10 25.00
CA CYS A 82 6.13 -17.79 25.00
C CYS A 82 5.67 -18.10 26.43
N ILE A 83 4.36 -18.02 26.67
CA ILE A 83 3.72 -18.45 27.92
C ILE A 83 2.43 -19.23 27.62
N GLU A 84 1.95 -20.02 28.57
CA GLU A 84 0.67 -20.74 28.48
C GLU A 84 -0.49 -19.75 28.30
N ASP A 85 -1.36 -20.02 27.32
CA ASP A 85 -2.41 -19.10 26.85
C ASP A 85 -1.91 -17.71 26.40
N GLY A 86 -0.62 -17.65 26.01
CA GLY A 86 0.10 -16.41 25.78
C GLY A 86 0.19 -15.93 24.33
N SER A 87 1.28 -15.22 24.08
CA SER A 87 1.59 -14.45 22.87
C SER A 87 2.01 -15.27 21.64
N CYS A 88 2.42 -16.53 21.84
CA CYS A 88 2.99 -17.33 20.76
C CYS A 88 1.92 -17.96 19.87
N ARG A 89 2.21 -18.02 18.58
CA ARG A 89 1.27 -18.48 17.56
C ARG A 89 1.19 -20.00 17.50
N TRP A 90 2.33 -20.67 17.63
CA TRP A 90 2.42 -22.11 17.43
C TRP A 90 2.19 -22.85 18.74
N THR A 91 0.94 -23.24 18.94
CA THR A 91 0.48 -23.87 20.19
C THR A 91 -0.18 -25.22 19.97
N TYR A 92 -0.33 -25.98 21.05
CA TYR A 92 -1.11 -27.20 21.12
C TYR A 92 -2.01 -27.19 22.35
N GLN A 93 -3.11 -27.94 22.26
CA GLN A 93 -4.01 -28.14 23.40
C GLN A 93 -3.32 -28.97 24.49
N CYS A 94 -3.14 -28.36 25.65
CA CYS A 94 -2.55 -28.95 26.84
C CYS A 94 -3.52 -28.82 28.03
N HIS A 95 -3.17 -29.44 29.16
CA HIS A 95 -3.81 -29.28 30.47
C HIS A 95 -5.34 -29.05 30.42
N PRO A 96 -6.16 -30.11 30.55
CA PRO A 96 -7.60 -29.93 30.60
C PRO A 96 -8.00 -29.12 31.83
N TYR A 97 -8.91 -28.17 31.66
CA TYR A 97 -9.52 -27.41 32.73
C TYR A 97 -11.04 -27.37 32.56
N ILE A 98 -11.75 -27.23 33.67
CA ILE A 98 -13.20 -27.33 33.71
C ILE A 98 -13.81 -25.92 33.77
N VAL A 99 -14.72 -25.62 32.85
CA VAL A 99 -15.49 -24.37 32.86
C VAL A 99 -16.99 -24.62 32.78
N THR A 100 -17.74 -23.70 33.38
CA THR A 100 -19.20 -23.70 33.33
C THR A 100 -19.66 -22.84 32.17
N GLU A 101 -20.29 -23.45 31.16
CA GLU A 101 -20.89 -22.74 30.03
C GLU A 101 -22.40 -22.66 30.14
N SER A 102 -22.95 -21.48 29.85
CA SER A 102 -24.39 -21.27 29.71
C SER A 102 -24.86 -21.69 28.32
N TYR A 103 -25.94 -22.46 28.24
CA TYR A 103 -26.61 -22.81 27.00
C TYR A 103 -28.13 -22.67 27.15
N LEU A 104 -28.82 -22.41 26.05
CA LEU A 104 -30.28 -22.31 26.04
C LEU A 104 -30.89 -23.70 25.85
N ALA A 105 -31.80 -24.07 26.74
CA ALA A 105 -32.55 -25.33 26.66
C ALA A 105 -34.06 -25.04 26.71
N ASN A 106 -34.83 -25.80 25.93
CA ASN A 106 -36.28 -25.74 26.01
C ASN A 106 -36.77 -26.72 27.08
N GLU A 107 -37.47 -26.22 28.09
CA GLU A 107 -38.12 -27.04 29.11
C GLU A 107 -39.62 -27.04 28.91
N SER A 108 -40.22 -28.22 28.97
CA SER A 108 -41.67 -28.36 29.05
C SER A 108 -42.16 -28.13 30.47
N TYR A 109 -43.23 -27.36 30.64
CA TYR A 109 -43.96 -27.21 31.89
C TYR A 109 -45.45 -27.38 31.65
N GLN A 110 -46.17 -27.88 32.65
CA GLN A 110 -47.61 -28.02 32.61
C GLN A 110 -48.26 -26.69 33.03
N ALA A 111 -49.07 -26.11 32.14
CA ALA A 111 -49.83 -24.91 32.44
C ALA A 111 -51.33 -25.23 32.33
N TYR A 112 -52.13 -24.74 33.27
CA TYR A 112 -53.58 -24.85 33.15
C TYR A 112 -54.10 -23.81 32.15
N ASP A 113 -54.72 -24.29 31.07
CA ASP A 113 -55.39 -23.44 30.09
C ASP A 113 -56.84 -23.21 30.56
N SER A 114 -57.11 -22.01 31.07
CA SER A 114 -58.42 -21.64 31.61
C SER A 114 -59.51 -21.61 30.53
N THR A 115 -59.16 -21.42 29.26
CA THR A 115 -60.10 -21.38 28.13
C THR A 115 -60.51 -22.79 27.70
N ARG A 116 -59.57 -23.74 27.73
CA ARG A 116 -59.82 -25.15 27.35
C ARG A 116 -60.10 -26.08 28.54
N LYS A 117 -60.09 -25.54 29.79
CA LYS A 117 -60.25 -26.26 31.06
C LYS A 117 -59.42 -27.54 31.16
N LYS A 118 -58.18 -27.50 30.65
CA LYS A 118 -57.28 -28.65 30.66
C LYS A 118 -55.83 -28.23 30.86
N THR A 119 -55.03 -29.14 31.38
CA THR A 119 -53.58 -28.96 31.48
C THR A 119 -52.96 -29.13 30.10
N VAL A 120 -52.18 -28.15 29.66
CA VAL A 120 -51.45 -28.19 28.39
C VAL A 120 -49.95 -28.08 28.67
N THR A 121 -49.17 -28.87 27.94
CA THR A 121 -47.71 -28.76 27.95
C THR A 121 -47.30 -27.50 27.18
N LYS A 122 -46.65 -26.55 27.86
CA LYS A 122 -46.00 -25.38 27.25
C LYS A 122 -44.50 -25.54 27.31
N TYR A 123 -43.79 -24.88 26.39
CA TYR A 123 -42.33 -24.84 26.40
C TYR A 123 -41.85 -23.44 26.78
N ARG A 124 -40.78 -23.38 27.56
CA ARG A 124 -40.04 -22.13 27.83
C ARG A 124 -38.56 -22.35 27.55
N THR A 125 -37.89 -21.35 27.00
CA THR A 125 -36.43 -21.34 26.91
C THR A 125 -35.87 -20.93 28.27
N VAL A 126 -35.03 -21.77 28.84
CA VAL A 126 -34.28 -21.48 30.08
C VAL A 126 -32.78 -21.51 29.79
N THR A 127 -32.02 -20.65 30.46
CA THR A 127 -30.56 -20.74 30.48
C THR A 127 -30.17 -21.83 31.45
N LYS A 128 -29.49 -22.86 30.95
CA LYS A 128 -28.88 -23.93 31.76
C LYS A 128 -27.38 -23.78 31.75
N HIS A 129 -26.75 -24.33 32.78
CA HIS A 129 -25.31 -24.39 32.88
C HIS A 129 -24.87 -25.84 32.72
N ARG A 130 -23.85 -26.07 31.90
CA ARG A 130 -23.17 -27.37 31.83
C ARG A 130 -21.69 -27.17 32.08
N THR A 131 -21.10 -28.17 32.70
CA THR A 131 -19.67 -28.28 32.90
C THR A 131 -19.06 -28.83 31.61
N VAL A 132 -18.14 -28.08 31.00
CA VAL A 132 -17.37 -28.53 29.83
C VAL A 132 -15.89 -28.55 30.16
N THR A 133 -15.16 -29.50 29.56
CA THR A 133 -13.70 -29.53 29.63
C THR A 133 -13.15 -28.71 28.46
N LYS A 134 -12.32 -27.72 28.77
CA LYS A 134 -11.50 -26.97 27.81
C LYS A 134 -10.03 -27.31 28.02
N TYR A 135 -9.18 -26.85 27.11
CA TYR A 135 -7.74 -27.10 27.13
C TYR A 135 -6.99 -25.79 27.00
N HIS A 136 -5.92 -25.64 27.75
CA HIS A 136 -4.99 -24.52 27.62
C HIS A 136 -4.24 -24.60 26.28
N SER A 137 -3.78 -23.47 25.77
CA SER A 137 -2.93 -23.38 24.59
C SER A 137 -1.48 -23.27 25.02
N CYS A 138 -0.78 -24.40 25.09
CA CYS A 138 0.65 -24.42 25.39
C CYS A 138 1.46 -24.19 24.10
N PRO A 139 2.49 -23.35 24.12
CA PRO A 139 3.36 -23.18 22.96
C PRO A 139 4.21 -24.44 22.71
N TYR A 140 4.67 -24.62 21.47
CA TYR A 140 5.65 -25.67 21.15
C TYR A 140 7.08 -25.29 21.56
N SER A 141 7.41 -24.00 21.52
CA SER A 141 8.72 -23.42 21.83
C SER A 141 8.63 -22.49 23.04
N LEU A 142 9.77 -22.26 23.72
CA LEU A 142 9.95 -21.26 24.78
C LEU A 142 9.95 -19.84 24.22
N GLU A 143 10.33 -19.69 22.97
CA GLU A 143 10.34 -18.42 22.27
C GLU A 143 10.02 -18.59 20.78
N GLU A 144 9.49 -17.53 20.18
CA GLU A 144 9.34 -17.36 18.74
C GLU A 144 10.08 -16.09 18.31
N ASP A 145 10.80 -16.13 17.20
CA ASP A 145 11.59 -15.01 16.69
C ASP A 145 10.79 -14.19 15.66
N GLU A 146 10.89 -12.87 15.76
CA GLU A 146 10.56 -11.95 14.67
C GLU A 146 11.85 -11.41 14.05
N TRP A 147 11.94 -11.48 12.72
CA TRP A 147 13.08 -11.00 11.94
C TRP A 147 12.71 -9.70 11.24
N GLN A 148 13.48 -8.66 11.53
CA GLN A 148 13.25 -7.32 11.02
C GLN A 148 14.48 -6.80 10.28
N THR A 149 14.27 -6.26 9.09
CA THR A 149 15.28 -5.49 8.36
C THR A 149 15.15 -4.02 8.75
N VAL A 150 16.24 -3.43 9.23
CA VAL A 150 16.31 -2.01 9.57
C VAL A 150 16.83 -1.24 8.37
N THR A 151 16.17 -0.14 8.01
CA THR A 151 16.48 0.65 6.82
C THR A 151 17.01 2.05 7.17
N SER A 152 17.62 2.76 6.21
CA SER A 152 18.07 4.14 6.43
C SER A 152 16.94 5.18 6.54
N LEU A 153 15.69 4.81 6.21
CA LEU A 153 14.55 5.73 6.32
C LEU A 153 14.25 6.02 7.79
N LYS A 154 13.85 7.25 8.06
CA LYS A 154 13.46 7.73 9.38
C LYS A 154 11.95 7.75 9.53
N THR A 155 11.44 7.38 10.71
CA THR A 155 10.01 7.50 11.02
C THR A 155 9.57 8.97 11.06
N ASP A 156 10.46 9.86 11.50
CA ASP A 156 10.32 11.30 11.34
C ASP A 156 11.55 11.86 10.58
N PRO A 157 11.40 12.21 9.29
CA PRO A 157 12.51 12.70 8.47
C PRO A 157 13.03 14.06 8.93
N THR A 158 12.30 14.79 9.77
CA THR A 158 12.74 16.09 10.30
C THR A 158 13.60 15.95 11.56
N ASN A 159 13.61 14.77 12.17
CA ASN A 159 14.35 14.48 13.39
C ASN A 159 15.38 13.36 13.16
N ALA A 160 16.66 13.73 13.07
CA ALA A 160 17.75 12.77 12.86
C ALA A 160 17.85 11.68 13.95
N SER A 161 17.36 11.98 15.17
CA SER A 161 17.34 11.04 16.29
C SER A 161 16.14 10.08 16.27
N SER A 162 15.22 10.23 15.31
CA SER A 162 14.08 9.32 15.19
C SER A 162 14.52 7.91 14.81
N ALA A 163 13.70 6.94 15.21
CA ALA A 163 13.94 5.54 14.90
C ALA A 163 13.93 5.31 13.39
N ASN A 164 14.75 4.35 12.97
CA ASN A 164 14.76 3.89 11.60
C ASN A 164 13.52 3.03 11.30
N VAL A 165 13.00 3.11 10.07
CA VAL A 165 11.89 2.25 9.60
C VAL A 165 12.39 0.82 9.50
N THR A 166 11.59 -0.11 10.03
CA THR A 166 11.84 -1.55 10.00
C THR A 166 10.83 -2.27 9.12
N ILE A 167 11.29 -3.26 8.37
CA ILE A 167 10.46 -4.19 7.59
C ILE A 167 10.47 -5.52 8.33
N THR A 168 9.29 -6.03 8.69
CA THR A 168 9.18 -7.37 9.27
C THR A 168 9.21 -8.40 8.15
N GLU A 169 10.33 -9.11 8.02
CA GLU A 169 10.52 -10.15 6.99
C GLU A 169 9.79 -11.44 7.37
N ALA A 170 9.76 -11.74 8.67
CA ALA A 170 9.01 -12.86 9.20
C ALA A 170 8.67 -12.67 10.68
N SER A 171 7.48 -13.12 11.06
CA SER A 171 7.03 -13.18 12.45
C SER A 171 6.72 -14.62 12.86
N HIS A 172 6.87 -14.90 14.15
CA HIS A 172 6.59 -16.21 14.74
C HIS A 172 7.45 -17.35 14.16
N HIS A 173 8.69 -17.05 13.76
CA HIS A 173 9.64 -18.09 13.37
C HIS A 173 10.07 -18.89 14.60
N LEU A 174 10.38 -20.17 14.41
CA LEU A 174 11.02 -20.93 15.47
C LEU A 174 12.53 -20.58 15.53
N PRO A 175 13.18 -20.65 16.71
CA PRO A 175 14.61 -20.38 16.83
C PRO A 175 15.47 -21.29 15.95
N ASP A 176 16.73 -20.92 15.71
CA ASP A 176 17.66 -21.70 14.86
C ASP A 176 17.80 -23.17 15.31
N ASP A 177 17.73 -23.43 16.62
CA ASP A 177 17.61 -24.77 17.21
C ASP A 177 16.28 -24.90 17.99
N PRO A 178 15.18 -25.28 17.33
CA PRO A 178 13.89 -25.42 17.99
C PRO A 178 13.88 -26.54 19.05
N SER A 179 14.81 -27.51 18.96
CA SER A 179 14.86 -28.64 19.89
C SER A 179 15.46 -28.25 21.23
N ALA A 180 16.41 -27.30 21.24
CA ALA A 180 16.93 -26.71 22.47
C ALA A 180 15.95 -25.75 23.16
N HIS A 181 14.91 -25.29 22.44
CA HIS A 181 13.95 -24.32 22.92
C HIS A 181 12.55 -24.91 23.11
N LEU A 182 12.41 -26.22 23.29
CA LEU A 182 11.09 -26.82 23.49
C LEU A 182 10.41 -26.31 24.78
N TRP A 183 9.12 -25.96 24.69
CA TRP A 183 8.32 -25.61 25.88
C TRP A 183 8.26 -26.76 26.89
N ARG A 184 8.29 -28.01 26.40
CA ARG A 184 8.42 -29.23 27.21
C ARG A 184 9.38 -30.20 26.56
N GLU A 185 10.35 -30.68 27.33
CA GLU A 185 11.44 -31.56 26.87
C GLU A 185 10.96 -32.82 26.10
N TYR A 186 9.82 -33.39 26.50
CA TYR A 186 9.30 -34.63 25.89
C TYR A 186 8.37 -34.42 24.69
N ARG A 187 8.14 -33.16 24.28
CA ARG A 187 7.20 -32.83 23.19
C ARG A 187 7.97 -32.32 21.99
N THR A 188 7.93 -33.06 20.89
CA THR A 188 8.54 -32.64 19.62
C THR A 188 7.64 -31.67 18.87
N ILE A 189 8.24 -30.70 18.18
CA ILE A 189 7.53 -29.83 17.24
C ILE A 189 7.16 -30.64 15.99
N PRO A 190 5.88 -30.71 15.60
CA PRO A 190 5.47 -31.38 14.37
C PRO A 190 6.18 -30.79 13.15
N VAL A 191 6.58 -31.64 12.19
CA VAL A 191 7.21 -31.20 10.94
C VAL A 191 6.34 -30.22 10.16
N SER A 192 5.02 -30.38 10.20
CA SER A 192 4.10 -29.43 9.58
C SER A 192 4.24 -28.01 10.17
N ILE A 193 4.50 -27.91 11.48
CA ILE A 193 4.71 -26.61 12.13
C ILE A 193 6.10 -26.09 11.81
N LEU A 194 7.15 -26.92 11.81
CA LEU A 194 8.48 -26.49 11.38
C LEU A 194 8.46 -25.89 9.96
N ASN A 195 7.73 -26.53 9.04
CA ASN A 195 7.60 -26.06 7.67
C ASN A 195 6.73 -24.80 7.54
N SER A 196 5.67 -24.66 8.35
CA SER A 196 4.79 -23.48 8.30
C SER A 196 5.33 -22.27 9.06
N ALA A 197 6.04 -22.50 10.16
CA ALA A 197 6.63 -21.47 10.99
C ALA A 197 7.95 -20.96 10.41
N GLY A 198 8.69 -21.80 9.71
CA GLY A 198 10.10 -21.53 9.42
C GLY A 198 10.97 -21.75 10.66
N VAL A 199 12.28 -21.93 10.42
CA VAL A 199 13.28 -22.14 11.46
C VAL A 199 14.43 -21.18 11.20
N GLY A 200 14.79 -20.42 12.24
CA GLY A 200 15.88 -19.47 12.19
C GLY A 200 15.61 -18.27 11.27
N ALA A 201 16.70 -17.64 10.84
CA ALA A 201 16.66 -16.49 9.95
C ALA A 201 16.05 -16.85 8.57
N PRO A 202 15.10 -16.04 8.05
CA PRO A 202 14.69 -16.09 6.65
C PRO A 202 15.87 -15.90 5.70
N GLU A 203 15.78 -16.42 4.47
CA GLU A 203 16.86 -16.34 3.48
C GLU A 203 17.23 -14.89 3.15
N VAL A 204 16.25 -13.99 2.98
CA VAL A 204 16.48 -12.55 2.78
C VAL A 204 17.27 -11.91 3.93
N SER A 205 16.93 -12.26 5.17
CA SER A 205 17.65 -11.81 6.37
C SER A 205 19.08 -12.34 6.41
N LYS A 206 19.31 -13.61 6.04
CA LYS A 206 20.66 -14.19 5.94
C LYS A 206 21.48 -13.49 4.86
N HIS A 207 20.88 -13.21 3.71
CA HIS A 207 21.52 -12.52 2.59
C HIS A 207 22.02 -11.13 3.01
N TYR A 208 21.15 -10.32 3.61
CA TYR A 208 21.52 -8.99 4.10
C TYR A 208 22.56 -9.04 5.22
N GLN A 209 22.47 -9.97 6.16
CA GLN A 209 23.49 -10.14 7.19
C GLN A 209 24.87 -10.44 6.58
N GLN A 210 24.94 -11.28 5.53
CA GLN A 210 26.19 -11.58 4.85
C GLN A 210 26.78 -10.34 4.18
N ILE A 211 25.97 -9.59 3.43
CA ILE A 211 26.43 -8.37 2.74
C ILE A 211 26.92 -7.33 3.76
N ILE A 212 26.14 -7.07 4.81
CA ILE A 212 26.49 -6.10 5.87
C ILE A 212 27.80 -6.50 6.57
N ARG A 213 28.02 -7.79 6.83
CA ARG A 213 29.28 -8.28 7.42
C ARG A 213 30.51 -8.03 6.54
N THR A 214 30.33 -7.90 5.22
CA THR A 214 31.42 -7.54 4.29
C THR A 214 31.66 -6.03 4.19
N GLY A 215 30.88 -5.21 4.91
CA GLY A 215 30.99 -3.75 4.90
C GLY A 215 30.28 -3.07 3.73
N SER A 216 29.33 -3.76 3.09
CA SER A 216 28.44 -3.20 2.07
C SER A 216 27.01 -3.13 2.61
N TYR A 217 26.20 -2.20 2.12
CA TYR A 217 24.81 -2.03 2.56
C TYR A 217 23.89 -2.03 1.34
N PRO A 218 23.07 -3.08 1.14
CA PRO A 218 22.29 -3.21 -0.08
C PRO A 218 21.20 -2.14 -0.16
N ALA A 219 21.03 -1.56 -1.34
CA ALA A 219 19.96 -0.62 -1.63
C ALA A 219 18.66 -1.36 -1.98
N ILE A 220 17.56 -0.92 -1.39
CA ILE A 220 16.23 -1.52 -1.51
C ILE A 220 15.17 -0.44 -1.78
N SER A 221 14.00 -0.86 -2.26
CA SER A 221 12.81 -0.02 -2.43
C SER A 221 11.69 -0.52 -1.53
N ILE A 222 11.03 0.40 -0.82
CA ILE A 222 9.82 0.11 -0.06
C ILE A 222 8.63 0.70 -0.78
N GLU A 223 7.61 -0.10 -1.05
CA GLU A 223 6.35 0.38 -1.62
C GLU A 223 5.60 1.25 -0.60
N HIS A 224 5.19 2.44 -1.03
CA HIS A 224 4.48 3.41 -0.21
C HIS A 224 3.25 3.95 -0.95
N GLY A 225 2.09 3.91 -0.29
CA GLY A 225 0.86 4.50 -0.81
C GLY A 225 0.85 6.02 -0.64
N PHE A 226 0.49 6.76 -1.68
CA PHE A 226 0.36 8.22 -1.67
C PHE A 226 -0.88 8.68 -2.43
N GLU A 227 -1.49 9.79 -1.99
CA GLU A 227 -2.57 10.42 -2.74
C GLU A 227 -2.04 11.24 -3.94
N ASN A 228 -2.60 11.03 -5.13
CA ASN A 228 -2.26 11.77 -6.35
C ASN A 228 -3.47 12.13 -7.22
N TYR A 229 -3.79 13.43 -7.25
CA TYR A 229 -4.90 13.98 -8.03
C TYR A 229 -4.63 14.05 -9.54
N LEU A 230 -3.35 14.06 -9.98
CA LEU A 230 -2.99 14.08 -11.41
C LEU A 230 -3.23 12.74 -12.08
N LEU A 231 -2.99 11.65 -11.35
CA LEU A 231 -3.12 10.29 -11.86
C LEU A 231 -4.57 9.80 -11.80
N SER A 232 -5.36 10.31 -10.84
CA SER A 232 -6.75 9.92 -10.66
C SER A 232 -7.69 10.38 -11.77
N ASP A 233 -7.36 11.48 -12.47
CA ASP A 233 -8.19 12.00 -13.54
C ASP A 233 -7.45 11.96 -14.89
N PRO A 234 -7.95 11.16 -15.86
CA PRO A 234 -7.35 11.05 -17.18
C PRO A 234 -7.51 12.31 -18.05
N GLU A 235 -8.43 13.22 -17.71
CA GLU A 235 -8.77 14.40 -18.51
C GLU A 235 -8.18 15.71 -17.95
N THR A 236 -7.24 15.64 -17.00
CA THR A 236 -6.60 16.87 -16.50
C THR A 236 -5.73 17.52 -17.58
N THR A 237 -5.80 18.85 -17.68
CA THR A 237 -4.95 19.66 -18.58
C THR A 237 -3.45 19.54 -18.30
N MET A 238 -3.07 18.98 -17.14
CA MET A 238 -1.68 18.79 -16.70
C MET A 238 -1.13 17.41 -17.02
N ARG A 239 -1.99 16.43 -17.31
CA ARG A 239 -1.56 15.13 -17.80
C ARG A 239 -1.33 15.26 -19.31
N PRO A 240 -0.14 14.94 -19.83
CA PRO A 240 0.01 14.81 -21.27
C PRO A 240 -0.84 13.63 -21.72
N THR A 241 -2.03 13.94 -22.26
CA THR A 241 -2.90 12.96 -22.88
C THR A 241 -2.22 12.54 -24.18
N VAL A 242 -1.51 11.41 -24.14
CA VAL A 242 -1.00 10.80 -25.36
C VAL A 242 -2.11 9.95 -25.93
N SER A 243 -2.53 10.24 -27.15
CA SER A 243 -3.55 9.46 -27.83
C SER A 243 -3.05 8.03 -28.08
N GLN A 244 -3.96 7.05 -28.11
CA GLN A 244 -3.56 5.68 -28.36
C GLN A 244 -2.86 5.51 -29.72
N ASP A 245 -3.24 6.32 -30.70
CA ASP A 245 -2.63 6.35 -32.04
C ASP A 245 -1.14 6.74 -32.00
N GLU A 246 -0.71 7.54 -31.02
CA GLU A 246 0.69 7.91 -30.81
C GLU A 246 1.50 6.81 -30.09
N LEU A 247 0.84 5.94 -29.30
CA LEU A 247 1.49 4.83 -28.60
C LEU A 247 1.69 3.60 -29.50
N VAL A 248 0.73 3.33 -30.39
CA VAL A 248 0.70 2.13 -31.26
C VAL A 248 2.02 1.87 -32.00
N PRO A 249 2.68 2.85 -32.63
CA PRO A 249 3.93 2.61 -33.36
C PRO A 249 5.07 2.10 -32.47
N TYR A 250 5.14 2.56 -31.22
CA TYR A 250 6.17 2.13 -30.27
C TYR A 250 5.81 0.78 -29.63
N GLN A 251 4.53 0.54 -29.34
CA GLN A 251 4.04 -0.75 -28.84
C GLN A 251 4.31 -1.88 -29.84
N GLN A 252 3.98 -1.66 -31.12
CA GLN A 252 4.20 -2.65 -32.18
C GLN A 252 5.69 -3.00 -32.36
N LYS A 253 6.58 -2.05 -32.10
CA LYS A 253 8.04 -2.26 -32.14
C LYS A 253 8.61 -2.82 -30.83
N GLY A 254 7.78 -3.03 -29.80
CA GLY A 254 8.24 -3.48 -28.48
C GLY A 254 9.15 -2.46 -27.78
N LEU A 255 8.98 -1.16 -28.07
CA LEU A 255 9.81 -0.08 -27.53
C LEU A 255 9.26 0.53 -26.23
N LEU A 256 8.10 0.09 -25.74
CA LEU A 256 7.55 0.56 -24.46
C LEU A 256 7.77 -0.52 -23.39
N PRO A 257 8.82 -0.42 -22.56
CA PRO A 257 9.06 -1.40 -21.50
C PRO A 257 7.95 -1.37 -20.47
N LYS A 258 7.59 -2.52 -19.91
CA LYS A 258 6.65 -2.58 -18.78
C LYS A 258 7.30 -1.96 -17.55
N LEU A 259 6.63 -0.99 -16.92
CA LEU A 259 7.08 -0.40 -15.66
C LEU A 259 6.98 -1.43 -14.53
N HIS A 260 8.05 -1.55 -13.75
CA HIS A 260 8.09 -2.35 -12.52
C HIS A 260 8.19 -1.40 -11.33
N ILE A 261 7.16 -1.40 -10.47
CA ILE A 261 7.15 -0.61 -9.23
C ILE A 261 7.19 -1.53 -8.01
N THR A 262 6.45 -2.63 -8.03
CA THR A 262 6.38 -3.57 -6.91
C THR A 262 7.75 -4.21 -6.67
N PRO A 263 8.31 -4.05 -5.45
CA PRO A 263 9.53 -4.74 -5.05
C PRO A 263 9.37 -6.26 -5.05
N ASP A 264 10.46 -6.98 -5.31
CA ASP A 264 10.50 -8.44 -5.16
C ASP A 264 10.70 -8.87 -3.69
N GLU A 265 10.92 -10.16 -3.45
CA GLU A 265 11.11 -10.70 -2.09
C GLU A 265 12.38 -10.16 -1.40
N GLU A 266 13.36 -9.66 -2.17
CA GLU A 266 14.54 -8.98 -1.66
C GLU A 266 14.39 -7.44 -1.77
N HIS A 267 13.17 -6.95 -1.86
CA HIS A 267 12.85 -5.52 -1.95
C HIS A 267 13.58 -4.80 -3.10
N ALA A 268 13.99 -5.51 -4.15
CA ALA A 268 14.62 -4.95 -5.33
C ALA A 268 13.57 -4.60 -6.38
N VAL A 269 13.83 -3.53 -7.14
CA VAL A 269 12.95 -3.06 -8.22
C VAL A 269 13.80 -2.76 -9.45
N ASN A 270 13.39 -3.25 -10.61
CA ASN A 270 14.03 -2.92 -11.88
C ASN A 270 13.78 -1.45 -12.23
N LYS A 271 14.85 -0.65 -12.31
CA LYS A 271 14.78 0.78 -12.67
C LYS A 271 15.59 1.12 -13.91
N VAL A 272 16.34 0.17 -14.44
CA VAL A 272 17.03 0.29 -15.73
C VAL A 272 16.39 -0.63 -16.77
N TYR A 273 16.03 -0.06 -17.92
CA TYR A 273 15.34 -0.75 -18.99
C TYR A 273 16.16 -0.70 -20.27
N PHE A 274 16.68 -1.85 -20.72
CA PHE A 274 17.33 -1.98 -22.03
C PHE A 274 16.30 -2.38 -23.08
N VAL A 275 15.98 -1.47 -23.99
CA VAL A 275 14.82 -1.56 -24.89
C VAL A 275 15.28 -1.66 -26.34
N GLY A 276 14.74 -2.64 -27.08
CA GLY A 276 15.14 -2.85 -28.48
C GLY A 276 16.60 -3.28 -28.67
N MET A 277 17.26 -3.69 -27.58
CA MET A 277 18.64 -4.15 -27.57
C MET A 277 18.84 -5.28 -26.57
N LYS A 278 19.90 -6.06 -26.76
CA LYS A 278 20.33 -7.04 -25.77
C LYS A 278 20.90 -6.29 -24.56
N PRO A 279 20.48 -6.60 -23.31
CA PRO A 279 21.11 -6.05 -22.12
C PRO A 279 22.62 -6.33 -22.14
N PRO A 280 23.45 -5.34 -21.76
CA PRO A 280 24.89 -5.53 -21.70
C PRO A 280 25.26 -6.53 -20.59
N ALA A 281 26.48 -7.07 -20.65
CA ALA A 281 26.96 -8.04 -19.66
C ALA A 281 26.97 -7.48 -18.22
N ASN A 282 27.10 -6.16 -18.08
CA ASN A 282 27.05 -5.44 -16.81
C ASN A 282 25.65 -4.88 -16.46
N ALA A 283 24.56 -5.41 -17.02
CA ALA A 283 23.21 -4.94 -16.72
C ALA A 283 22.86 -4.96 -15.22
N LEU A 284 23.40 -5.91 -14.44
CA LEU A 284 23.22 -5.95 -13.00
C LEU A 284 23.94 -4.79 -12.29
N GLN A 285 25.11 -4.37 -12.78
CA GLN A 285 25.82 -3.20 -12.24
C GLN A 285 25.00 -1.92 -12.46
N TRP A 286 24.31 -1.81 -13.60
CA TRP A 286 23.37 -0.71 -13.83
C TRP A 286 22.22 -0.67 -12.83
N GLN A 287 21.57 -1.81 -12.56
CA GLN A 287 20.49 -1.86 -11.57
C GLN A 287 21.00 -1.47 -10.17
N ASN A 288 22.13 -2.03 -9.75
CA ASN A 288 22.72 -1.73 -8.45
C ASN A 288 23.13 -0.25 -8.32
N ALA A 289 23.77 0.31 -9.34
CA ALA A 289 24.17 1.72 -9.34
C ALA A 289 22.97 2.66 -9.25
N VAL A 290 21.89 2.37 -10.01
CA VAL A 290 20.64 3.16 -9.89
C VAL A 290 19.97 2.96 -8.54
N ALA A 291 19.97 1.75 -7.97
CA ALA A 291 19.41 1.50 -6.65
C ALA A 291 20.15 2.30 -5.55
N HIS A 292 21.49 2.29 -5.57
CA HIS A 292 22.31 3.04 -4.63
C HIS A 292 22.16 4.56 -4.83
N PHE A 293 22.20 5.02 -6.07
CA PHE A 293 21.91 6.40 -6.43
C PHE A 293 20.55 6.85 -5.88
N ASN A 294 19.54 6.01 -6.06
CA ASN A 294 18.21 6.29 -5.58
C ASN A 294 18.10 6.24 -4.06
N ALA A 295 18.88 5.41 -3.36
CA ALA A 295 18.92 5.44 -1.91
C ALA A 295 19.52 6.75 -1.39
N GLU A 296 20.56 7.28 -2.04
CA GLU A 296 21.13 8.60 -1.73
C GLU A 296 20.14 9.72 -2.04
N ALA A 297 19.71 9.80 -3.29
CA ALA A 297 18.79 10.84 -3.76
C ALA A 297 17.41 10.75 -3.10
N GLY A 298 16.97 9.54 -2.75
CA GLY A 298 15.76 9.25 -2.00
C GLY A 298 15.83 9.77 -0.57
N ALA A 299 16.95 9.54 0.12
CA ALA A 299 17.17 10.09 1.47
C ALA A 299 17.17 11.63 1.48
N LEU A 300 17.72 12.26 0.43
CA LEU A 300 17.84 13.72 0.35
C LEU A 300 16.58 14.41 -0.19
N ARG A 301 15.95 13.83 -1.22
CA ARG A 301 14.93 14.51 -2.04
C ARG A 301 13.73 13.64 -2.38
N GLN A 302 13.67 12.42 -1.84
CA GLN A 302 12.66 11.41 -2.13
C GLN A 302 12.55 11.14 -3.65
N MET A 303 13.64 11.26 -4.40
CA MET A 303 13.67 11.04 -5.86
C MET A 303 13.67 9.54 -6.20
N ASP A 304 13.06 9.20 -7.34
CA ASP A 304 13.10 7.87 -7.92
C ASP A 304 13.55 7.89 -9.39
N LEU A 305 14.83 7.71 -9.64
CA LEU A 305 15.40 7.68 -10.99
C LEU A 305 15.08 6.36 -11.71
N HIS A 306 14.55 6.47 -12.92
CA HIS A 306 14.42 5.38 -13.88
C HIS A 306 15.22 5.69 -15.13
N LEU A 307 15.92 4.69 -15.68
CA LEU A 307 16.71 4.83 -16.90
C LEU A 307 16.14 3.95 -18.01
N VAL A 308 15.89 4.52 -19.18
CA VAL A 308 15.49 3.78 -20.38
C VAL A 308 16.57 3.93 -21.44
N ILE A 309 17.19 2.82 -21.84
CA ILE A 309 18.35 2.79 -22.72
C ILE A 309 17.97 2.05 -23.99
N LEU A 310 18.07 2.71 -25.14
CA LEU A 310 17.72 2.14 -26.44
C LEU A 310 18.72 2.50 -27.54
N PRO A 311 18.82 1.70 -28.61
CA PRO A 311 19.61 2.05 -29.78
C PRO A 311 19.13 3.37 -30.39
N GLU A 312 20.05 4.23 -30.79
CA GLU A 312 19.72 5.49 -31.47
C GLU A 312 18.89 5.25 -32.74
N SER A 313 19.14 4.15 -33.45
CA SER A 313 18.39 3.76 -34.65
C SER A 313 16.95 3.30 -34.37
N ALA A 314 16.58 3.04 -33.11
CA ALA A 314 15.25 2.55 -32.78
C ALA A 314 14.17 3.65 -32.82
N VAL A 315 14.57 4.91 -32.66
CA VAL A 315 13.66 6.08 -32.65
C VAL A 315 14.18 7.20 -33.55
N GLY A 316 13.29 7.71 -34.41
CA GLY A 316 13.61 8.90 -35.22
C GLY A 316 13.74 10.14 -34.33
N ASP A 317 12.70 10.40 -33.54
CA ASP A 317 12.61 11.51 -32.61
C ASP A 317 12.56 10.97 -31.16
N LEU A 318 13.61 11.25 -30.38
CA LEU A 318 13.71 10.79 -28.99
C LEU A 318 12.72 11.53 -28.09
N HIS A 319 12.42 12.80 -28.38
CA HIS A 319 11.49 13.60 -27.61
C HIS A 319 10.07 13.06 -27.74
N GLN A 320 9.64 12.73 -28.96
CA GLN A 320 8.34 12.10 -29.21
C GLN A 320 8.23 10.72 -28.54
N TYR A 321 9.32 9.96 -28.53
CA TYR A 321 9.37 8.70 -27.78
C TYR A 321 9.23 8.93 -26.26
N ALA A 322 9.92 9.93 -25.69
CA ALA A 322 9.84 10.26 -24.28
C ALA A 322 8.42 10.72 -23.87
N ILE A 323 7.74 11.50 -24.71
CA ILE A 323 6.32 11.86 -24.53
C ILE A 323 5.45 10.60 -24.52
N ALA A 324 5.62 9.71 -25.52
CA ALA A 324 4.86 8.47 -25.60
C ALA A 324 5.08 7.56 -24.38
N LEU A 325 6.34 7.41 -23.95
CA LEU A 325 6.69 6.64 -22.77
C LEU A 325 6.08 7.23 -21.49
N ARG A 326 6.12 8.55 -21.33
CA ARG A 326 5.48 9.27 -20.22
C ARG A 326 3.97 9.00 -20.19
N GLY A 327 3.31 9.08 -21.34
CA GLY A 327 1.88 8.77 -21.48
C GLY A 327 1.58 7.33 -21.06
N TYR A 328 2.28 6.37 -21.65
CA TYR A 328 2.15 4.94 -21.38
C TYR A 328 2.36 4.61 -19.90
N TRP A 329 3.48 5.04 -19.31
CA TRP A 329 3.78 4.75 -17.90
C TRP A 329 2.89 5.49 -16.90
N SER A 330 2.23 6.58 -17.31
CA SER A 330 1.21 7.26 -16.50
C SER A 330 -0.19 6.61 -16.60
N ASP A 331 -0.36 5.59 -17.46
CA ASP A 331 -1.66 5.00 -17.76
C ASP A 331 -2.17 4.08 -16.64
N THR A 332 -3.08 4.62 -15.83
CA THR A 332 -3.76 3.89 -14.75
C THR A 332 -4.66 2.76 -15.25
N SER A 333 -5.11 2.79 -16.51
CA SER A 333 -5.86 1.66 -17.09
C SER A 333 -4.96 0.43 -17.35
N ILE A 334 -3.65 0.65 -17.50
CA ILE A 334 -2.64 -0.39 -17.73
C ILE A 334 -1.98 -0.80 -16.42
N PHE A 335 -1.62 0.18 -15.59
CA PHE A 335 -0.80 -0.02 -14.39
C PHE A 335 -1.57 0.06 -13.06
N GLY A 336 -2.88 0.31 -13.10
CA GLY A 336 -3.72 0.36 -11.90
C GLY A 336 -3.25 1.43 -10.90
N HIS A 337 -3.00 1.02 -9.66
CA HIS A 337 -2.44 1.87 -8.60
C HIS A 337 -0.93 2.03 -8.66
N SER A 338 -0.25 1.41 -9.63
CA SER A 338 1.22 1.48 -9.77
C SER A 338 1.66 2.07 -11.12
N PRO A 339 1.07 3.19 -11.61
CA PRO A 339 1.67 3.95 -12.70
C PRO A 339 2.92 4.68 -12.20
N LEU A 340 3.67 5.30 -13.11
CA LEU A 340 4.85 6.09 -12.78
C LEU A 340 4.54 7.07 -11.62
N PRO A 341 5.31 7.05 -10.53
CA PRO A 341 4.98 7.84 -9.37
C PRO A 341 5.44 9.29 -9.56
N LYS A 342 4.88 10.21 -8.77
CA LYS A 342 5.18 11.65 -8.88
C LYS A 342 6.66 11.97 -8.65
N ASN A 343 7.31 11.21 -7.81
CA ASN A 343 8.71 11.40 -7.45
C ASN A 343 9.67 10.78 -8.47
N ALA A 344 9.13 10.09 -9.48
CA ALA A 344 9.96 9.52 -10.51
C ALA A 344 10.50 10.57 -11.47
N LEU A 345 11.77 10.40 -11.79
CA LEU A 345 12.46 11.08 -12.87
C LEU A 345 12.89 10.02 -13.86
N VAL A 346 12.45 10.12 -15.10
CA VAL A 346 12.81 9.15 -16.14
C VAL A 346 13.79 9.81 -17.09
N VAL A 347 14.95 9.20 -17.24
CA VAL A 347 15.96 9.63 -18.22
C VAL A 347 16.07 8.57 -19.31
N VAL A 348 15.92 9.01 -20.56
CA VAL A 348 15.96 8.16 -21.75
C VAL A 348 17.26 8.40 -22.51
N PHE A 349 18.03 7.35 -22.73
CA PHE A 349 19.26 7.38 -23.53
C PHE A 349 19.07 6.71 -24.88
N ALA A 350 19.31 7.47 -25.95
CA ALA A 350 19.63 6.91 -27.26
C ALA A 350 21.14 6.69 -27.34
N THR A 351 21.57 5.48 -27.71
CA THR A 351 22.98 5.10 -27.72
C THR A 351 23.38 4.30 -28.96
N ASP A 352 24.66 4.34 -29.32
CA ASP A 352 25.30 3.42 -30.26
C ASP A 352 25.85 2.14 -29.58
N GLY A 353 25.61 1.99 -28.28
CA GLY A 353 26.13 0.92 -27.44
C GLY A 353 27.44 1.26 -26.72
N GLN A 354 28.07 2.40 -27.01
CA GLN A 354 29.31 2.84 -26.35
C GLN A 354 29.14 4.17 -25.62
N VAL A 355 28.44 5.12 -26.25
CA VAL A 355 28.22 6.47 -25.69
C VAL A 355 26.76 6.86 -25.75
N VAL A 356 26.37 7.80 -24.89
CA VAL A 356 25.07 8.47 -25.02
C VAL A 356 25.12 9.39 -26.24
N LYS A 357 24.21 9.22 -27.19
CA LYS A 357 24.10 10.07 -28.39
C LYS A 357 23.13 11.21 -28.19
N ARG A 358 21.98 10.90 -27.60
CA ARG A 358 20.93 11.84 -27.23
C ARG A 358 20.36 11.41 -25.89
N ALA A 359 19.97 12.38 -25.08
CA ALA A 359 19.29 12.15 -23.82
C ALA A 359 17.98 12.93 -23.81
N GLU A 360 16.94 12.36 -23.22
CA GLU A 360 15.69 13.04 -22.91
C GLU A 360 15.33 12.76 -21.46
N VAL A 361 14.57 13.64 -20.84
CA VAL A 361 14.16 13.48 -19.44
C VAL A 361 12.77 14.01 -19.24
N PHE A 362 12.01 13.32 -18.38
CA PHE A 362 10.70 13.78 -17.97
C PHE A 362 10.37 13.35 -16.55
N THR A 363 9.34 14.00 -16.00
CA THR A 363 8.74 13.68 -14.71
C THR A 363 7.22 13.86 -14.78
N LEU A 364 6.51 13.33 -13.80
CA LEU A 364 5.09 13.60 -13.60
C LEU A 364 4.83 14.72 -12.58
N MET A 365 5.89 15.29 -12.00
CA MET A 365 5.72 16.49 -11.18
C MET A 365 5.13 17.64 -12.02
N PRO A 366 4.18 18.39 -11.44
CA PRO A 366 3.74 19.63 -12.05
C PRO A 366 4.91 20.63 -12.08
N PRO A 367 4.90 21.60 -13.02
CA PRO A 367 5.81 22.73 -12.94
C PRO A 367 5.63 23.45 -11.60
N ALA A 368 6.72 23.94 -11.01
CA ALA A 368 6.62 24.72 -9.78
C ALA A 368 5.89 26.06 -10.05
N ALA A 369 5.55 26.77 -8.98
CA ALA A 369 4.85 28.05 -9.05
C ALA A 369 5.62 29.13 -9.85
N ASP A 370 6.93 28.98 -9.99
CA ASP A 370 7.77 29.85 -10.82
C ASP A 370 7.77 29.48 -12.32
N GLY A 371 7.14 28.35 -12.69
CA GLY A 371 7.09 27.83 -14.05
C GLY A 371 8.41 27.29 -14.61
N VAL A 372 9.47 27.24 -13.80
CA VAL A 372 10.85 26.96 -14.26
C VAL A 372 11.52 25.80 -13.51
N SER A 373 11.03 25.42 -12.34
CA SER A 373 11.66 24.34 -11.55
C SER A 373 11.79 23.04 -12.36
N ASN A 374 13.01 22.50 -12.36
CA ASN A 374 13.52 21.38 -13.18
C ASN A 374 13.66 21.60 -14.70
N THR A 375 13.15 22.68 -15.31
CA THR A 375 13.31 22.91 -16.76
C THR A 375 14.78 23.09 -17.16
N LEU A 376 15.52 23.90 -16.39
CA LEU A 376 16.96 24.11 -16.62
C LEU A 376 17.77 22.82 -16.37
N LEU A 377 17.35 22.01 -15.39
CA LEU A 377 17.94 20.69 -15.17
C LEU A 377 17.72 19.77 -16.37
N PHE A 378 16.52 19.80 -16.97
CA PHE A 378 16.22 18.95 -18.13
C PHE A 378 17.05 19.37 -19.34
N GLN A 379 17.24 20.67 -19.53
CA GLN A 379 18.15 21.19 -20.53
C GLN A 379 19.60 20.76 -20.25
N ASP A 380 20.09 20.87 -19.02
CA ASP A 380 21.44 20.41 -18.66
C ASP A 380 21.66 18.92 -18.95
N ILE A 381 20.65 18.08 -18.67
CA ILE A 381 20.69 16.65 -18.99
C ILE A 381 20.78 16.43 -20.50
N GLN A 382 19.94 17.13 -21.29
CA GLN A 382 19.93 17.05 -22.75
C GLN A 382 21.25 17.53 -23.37
N ASP A 383 21.87 18.56 -22.80
CA ASP A 383 23.07 19.20 -23.34
C ASP A 383 24.38 18.50 -22.90
N GLN A 384 24.45 17.98 -21.67
CA GLN A 384 25.71 17.51 -21.07
C GLN A 384 25.92 15.99 -21.16
N LEU A 385 24.85 15.19 -21.25
CA LEU A 385 24.96 13.73 -21.36
C LEU A 385 25.41 13.22 -22.73
N PRO A 386 25.04 13.84 -23.87
CA PRO A 386 25.59 13.44 -25.16
C PRO A 386 27.13 13.44 -25.18
N GLY A 387 27.70 12.36 -25.71
CA GLY A 387 29.15 12.14 -25.77
C GLY A 387 29.74 11.42 -24.55
N GLN A 388 28.99 11.26 -23.46
CA GLN A 388 29.48 10.54 -22.29
C GLN A 388 29.52 9.02 -22.53
N PRO A 389 30.54 8.32 -22.00
CA PRO A 389 30.57 6.86 -21.97
C PRO A 389 29.31 6.27 -21.33
N LEU A 390 28.70 5.29 -21.98
CA LEU A 390 27.55 4.55 -21.46
C LEU A 390 28.01 3.52 -20.41
N GLN A 391 28.41 3.99 -19.24
CA GLN A 391 28.81 3.16 -18.10
C GLN A 391 28.15 3.67 -16.80
N PRO A 392 27.73 2.76 -15.90
CA PRO A 392 27.11 3.14 -14.64
C PRO A 392 27.98 4.09 -13.82
N GLU A 393 29.30 3.84 -13.76
CA GLU A 393 30.22 4.60 -12.93
C GLU A 393 30.36 6.04 -13.42
N THR A 394 30.44 6.24 -14.74
CA THR A 394 30.57 7.58 -15.35
C THR A 394 29.28 8.40 -15.21
N LEU A 395 28.12 7.74 -15.36
CA LEU A 395 26.84 8.45 -15.32
C LEU A 395 26.30 8.60 -13.90
N LEU A 396 26.42 7.60 -13.03
CA LEU A 396 25.76 7.55 -11.73
C LEU A 396 26.73 7.64 -10.54
N GLY A 397 28.04 7.50 -10.75
CA GLY A 397 29.06 7.66 -9.72
C GLY A 397 29.15 6.53 -8.70
N ASP A 398 28.16 5.63 -8.65
CA ASP A 398 28.03 4.50 -7.71
C ASP A 398 28.23 4.94 -6.25
N PRO A 399 27.33 5.79 -5.72
CA PRO A 399 27.46 6.32 -4.36
C PRO A 399 27.33 5.20 -3.34
N GLN A 400 28.25 5.18 -2.38
CA GLN A 400 28.33 4.09 -1.40
C GLN A 400 27.90 4.60 -0.02
N PRO A 401 26.95 3.92 0.65
CA PRO A 401 26.51 4.30 1.99
C PRO A 401 27.61 4.08 3.05
N ILE A 402 27.70 5.01 3.98
CA ILE A 402 28.50 4.96 5.20
C ILE A 402 27.52 5.06 6.35
N VAL A 403 27.41 3.98 7.11
CA VAL A 403 26.49 3.89 8.25
C VAL A 403 27.24 4.18 9.54
N SER A 404 26.69 5.07 10.36
CA SER A 404 27.18 5.37 11.71
C SER A 404 26.04 5.21 12.72
N GLN A 405 26.31 4.54 13.84
CA GLN A 405 25.33 4.42 14.91
C GLN A 405 25.32 5.71 15.75
N VAL A 406 24.15 6.32 15.94
CA VAL A 406 23.97 7.60 16.66
C VAL A 406 23.31 7.38 18.02
N SER A 407 22.51 6.32 18.16
CA SER A 407 21.94 5.86 19.42
C SER A 407 21.77 4.33 19.43
N ASP A 408 21.31 3.77 20.55
CA ASP A 408 21.04 2.32 20.65
C ASP A 408 20.05 1.83 19.59
N GLU A 409 19.15 2.70 19.14
CA GLU A 409 18.10 2.38 18.17
C GLU A 409 18.22 3.10 16.83
N GLY A 410 19.08 4.12 16.73
CA GLY A 410 19.16 5.03 15.59
C GLY A 410 20.52 4.98 14.89
N TYR A 411 20.46 4.86 13.56
CA TYR A 411 21.61 4.98 12.67
C TYR A 411 21.48 6.22 11.79
N ASP A 412 22.61 6.81 11.44
CA ASP A 412 22.74 7.86 10.43
C ASP A 412 23.50 7.29 9.22
N VAL A 413 23.09 7.71 8.02
CA VAL A 413 23.67 7.24 6.76
C VAL A 413 24.12 8.45 5.95
N LYS A 414 25.40 8.45 5.62
CA LYS A 414 25.99 9.39 4.66
C LYS A 414 26.41 8.64 3.41
N TYR A 415 26.59 9.34 2.32
CA TYR A 415 27.05 8.73 1.07
C TYR A 415 28.44 9.26 0.76
N ARG A 416 29.35 8.34 0.41
CA ARG A 416 30.62 8.70 -0.24
C ARG A 416 30.44 8.59 -1.74
N THR A 417 31.02 9.54 -2.45
CA THR A 417 31.26 9.42 -3.89
C THR A 417 31.99 8.11 -4.19
N GLY A 418 31.62 7.44 -5.28
CA GLY A 418 32.26 6.19 -5.67
C GLY A 418 33.71 6.39 -6.10
N SER A 419 34.39 5.26 -6.33
CA SER A 419 35.84 5.22 -6.56
C SER A 419 36.31 5.96 -7.82
N GLN A 420 35.41 6.21 -8.77
CA GLN A 420 35.69 6.90 -10.05
C GLN A 420 35.32 8.40 -10.01
N GLY A 421 34.85 8.91 -8.86
CA GLY A 421 34.38 10.28 -8.73
C GLY A 421 32.86 10.41 -8.88
N ILE A 422 32.37 11.65 -8.88
CA ILE A 422 30.94 11.98 -8.97
C ILE A 422 30.47 11.69 -10.39
N GLY A 423 29.43 10.86 -10.53
CA GLY A 423 28.82 10.60 -11.83
C GLY A 423 28.13 11.83 -12.39
N LEU A 424 28.00 11.95 -13.72
CA LEU A 424 27.40 13.17 -14.29
C LEU A 424 25.94 13.39 -13.85
N LEU A 425 25.12 12.35 -13.74
CA LEU A 425 23.76 12.46 -13.21
C LEU A 425 23.76 12.74 -11.70
N GLU A 426 24.71 12.21 -10.94
CA GLU A 426 24.89 12.54 -9.51
C GLU A 426 25.20 14.01 -9.33
N TYR A 427 26.10 14.54 -10.15
CA TYR A 427 26.37 15.97 -10.22
C TYR A 427 25.10 16.74 -10.58
N LEU A 428 24.48 16.44 -11.73
CA LEU A 428 23.34 17.21 -12.21
C LEU A 428 22.12 17.16 -11.27
N LEU A 429 21.82 16.00 -10.69
CA LEU A 429 20.58 15.78 -9.94
C LEU A 429 20.70 16.06 -8.44
N ILE A 430 21.89 15.92 -7.84
CA ILE A 430 22.05 16.02 -6.38
C ILE A 430 22.78 17.29 -5.98
N THR A 431 23.94 17.56 -6.59
CA THR A 431 24.90 18.59 -6.12
C THR A 431 25.00 19.83 -7.02
N GLY A 432 24.50 19.74 -8.25
CA GLY A 432 24.61 20.76 -9.28
C GLY A 432 23.74 21.99 -9.02
N PRO A 433 23.94 23.08 -9.80
CA PRO A 433 23.25 24.35 -9.57
C PRO A 433 21.73 24.25 -9.78
N HIS A 434 21.28 23.48 -10.77
CA HIS A 434 19.86 23.30 -11.10
C HIS A 434 19.24 22.03 -10.52
N HIS A 435 19.97 21.30 -9.66
CA HIS A 435 19.61 20.00 -9.08
C HIS A 435 18.12 19.73 -8.88
N PHE A 436 17.75 18.44 -8.86
CA PHE A 436 16.36 18.04 -8.77
C PHE A 436 15.64 18.67 -7.58
N GLN A 437 14.51 19.32 -7.87
CA GLN A 437 13.64 19.92 -6.86
C GLN A 437 12.30 19.22 -6.83
N ARG A 438 11.98 18.63 -5.68
CA ARG A 438 10.66 18.05 -5.43
C ARG A 438 9.64 19.18 -5.24
N VAL A 439 8.66 19.25 -6.13
CA VAL A 439 7.59 20.24 -6.05
C VAL A 439 6.44 19.67 -5.22
N PRO A 440 6.04 20.30 -4.10
CA PRO A 440 4.89 19.86 -3.33
C PRO A 440 3.60 20.15 -4.09
N MET A 441 2.64 19.22 -4.02
CA MET A 441 1.27 19.42 -4.54
C MET A 441 0.49 20.31 -3.56
N ALA A 442 0.87 21.59 -3.46
CA ALA A 442 0.42 22.44 -2.36
C ALA A 442 -1.04 22.91 -2.46
N SER A 443 -1.66 22.92 -3.64
CA SER A 443 -3.06 23.35 -3.79
C SER A 443 -3.59 23.15 -5.21
N PHE A 444 -4.15 21.98 -5.52
CA PHE A 444 -4.99 21.79 -6.70
C PHE A 444 -6.48 21.84 -6.33
N ARG A 445 -6.90 22.90 -5.64
CA ARG A 445 -8.33 23.09 -5.29
C ARG A 445 -9.25 23.00 -6.51
N TYR A 446 -8.76 23.38 -7.71
CA TYR A 446 -9.54 23.27 -8.94
C TYR A 446 -9.73 21.81 -9.41
N LEU A 447 -8.73 20.93 -9.22
CA LEU A 447 -8.88 19.50 -9.51
C LEU A 447 -9.92 18.83 -8.58
N LYS A 448 -10.16 19.38 -7.38
CA LYS A 448 -11.18 18.85 -6.46
C LYS A 448 -12.60 18.91 -7.05
N ASP A 449 -12.86 19.88 -7.93
CA ASP A 449 -14.15 20.03 -8.61
C ASP A 449 -14.22 19.20 -9.91
N GLU A 450 -13.08 18.77 -10.45
CA GLU A 450 -12.95 17.88 -11.64
C GLU A 450 -12.99 16.39 -11.25
N ILE A 451 -12.40 16.03 -10.10
CA ILE A 451 -12.32 14.65 -9.57
C ILE A 451 -13.57 14.34 -8.73
N LEU A 452 -14.75 14.60 -9.30
CA LEU A 452 -15.99 14.06 -8.75
C LEU A 452 -16.07 12.57 -9.10
N PRO A 453 -16.57 11.71 -8.20
CA PRO A 453 -16.78 10.30 -8.52
C PRO A 453 -17.63 10.19 -9.79
N SER A 454 -17.27 9.26 -10.67
CA SER A 454 -18.00 9.02 -11.91
C SER A 454 -19.49 8.81 -11.64
N THR A 455 -20.35 9.02 -12.65
CA THR A 455 -21.79 8.76 -12.49
C THR A 455 -22.05 7.33 -12.00
N ASP A 456 -21.26 6.37 -12.47
CA ASP A 456 -21.36 4.97 -12.07
C ASP A 456 -20.93 4.76 -10.61
N ASP A 457 -19.88 5.42 -10.15
CA ASP A 457 -19.46 5.33 -8.74
C ASP A 457 -20.44 6.04 -7.81
N CYS A 458 -21.02 7.15 -8.25
CA CYS A 458 -22.13 7.79 -7.55
C CYS A 458 -23.34 6.84 -7.40
N ILE A 459 -23.67 6.08 -8.45
CA ILE A 459 -24.74 5.07 -8.42
C ILE A 459 -24.36 3.92 -7.46
N LYS A 460 -23.14 3.40 -7.52
CA LYS A 460 -22.67 2.34 -6.60
C LYS A 460 -22.72 2.80 -5.14
N ILE A 461 -22.22 4.00 -4.83
CA ILE A 461 -22.27 4.60 -3.50
C ILE A 461 -23.73 4.68 -3.03
N PHE A 462 -24.63 5.17 -3.89
CA PHE A 462 -26.06 5.24 -3.58
C PHE A 462 -26.65 3.86 -3.28
N LEU A 463 -26.35 2.84 -4.10
CA LEU A 463 -26.83 1.47 -3.91
C LEU A 463 -26.29 0.83 -2.62
N ILE A 464 -25.03 1.05 -2.27
CA ILE A 464 -24.42 0.56 -1.03
C ILE A 464 -25.09 1.21 0.19
N VAL A 465 -25.24 2.53 0.18
CA VAL A 465 -25.93 3.26 1.25
C VAL A 465 -27.38 2.80 1.38
N LEU A 466 -28.07 2.58 0.25
CA LEU A 466 -29.43 2.04 0.23
C LEU A 466 -29.48 0.62 0.80
N ALA A 467 -28.55 -0.27 0.43
CA ALA A 467 -28.48 -1.65 0.91
C ALA A 467 -28.19 -1.74 2.42
N ILE A 468 -27.22 -0.99 2.92
CA ILE A 468 -26.91 -0.88 4.36
C ILE A 468 -28.15 -0.43 5.11
N GLY A 469 -28.81 0.60 4.58
CA GLY A 469 -30.03 1.10 5.17
C GLY A 469 -31.18 0.08 5.15
N LEU A 470 -31.39 -0.65 4.05
CA LEU A 470 -32.42 -1.70 3.97
C LEU A 470 -32.15 -2.84 4.97
N ILE A 471 -30.89 -3.23 5.18
CA ILE A 471 -30.50 -4.23 6.18
C ILE A 471 -30.78 -3.71 7.60
N ALA A 472 -30.40 -2.47 7.90
CA ALA A 472 -30.66 -1.85 9.20
C ALA A 472 -32.16 -1.65 9.46
N GLY A 473 -32.92 -1.25 8.45
CA GLY A 473 -34.38 -1.08 8.50
C GLY A 473 -35.11 -2.40 8.66
N GLY A 474 -34.70 -3.45 7.93
CA GLY A 474 -35.23 -4.81 8.07
C GLY A 474 -34.99 -5.39 9.46
N GLY A 475 -33.79 -5.21 10.02
CA GLY A 475 -33.48 -5.60 11.40
C GLY A 475 -34.32 -4.86 12.44
N SER A 476 -34.55 -3.56 12.22
CA SER A 476 -35.37 -2.71 13.10
C SER A 476 -36.85 -3.09 13.06
N ALA A 477 -37.39 -3.40 11.87
CA ALA A 477 -38.76 -3.86 11.70
C ALA A 477 -39.00 -5.23 12.38
N ILE A 478 -38.04 -6.15 12.29
CA ILE A 478 -38.08 -7.45 12.97
C ILE A 478 -38.00 -7.27 14.50
N ALA A 479 -37.17 -6.36 14.99
CA ALA A 479 -37.07 -6.04 16.41
C ALA A 479 -38.36 -5.41 16.96
N LEU A 480 -38.94 -4.44 16.22
CA LEU A 480 -40.22 -3.82 16.56
C LEU A 480 -41.38 -4.83 16.52
N PHE A 481 -41.40 -5.74 15.55
CA PHE A 481 -42.41 -6.81 15.48
C PHE A 481 -42.31 -7.79 16.65
N LYS A 482 -41.09 -8.09 17.13
CA LYS A 482 -40.87 -8.89 18.35
C LYS A 482 -41.29 -8.17 19.63
N ILE A 483 -41.16 -6.85 19.69
CA ILE A 483 -41.61 -6.03 20.82
C ILE A 483 -43.13 -5.87 20.81
N ALA A 484 -43.75 -5.71 19.65
CA ALA A 484 -45.21 -5.57 19.51
C ALA A 484 -45.98 -6.89 19.75
N ASN A 485 -45.32 -8.04 19.58
CA ASN A 485 -45.87 -9.37 19.87
C ASN A 485 -45.55 -9.89 21.29
N ARG A 486 -44.90 -9.07 22.13
CA ARG A 486 -44.81 -9.27 23.58
C ARG A 486 -45.80 -8.35 24.27
#